data_AF-A0A0B3BDU9-F1
#
_entry.id   AF-A0A0B3BDU9-F1
#
_cell.length_a   1.000
_cell.length_b   1.000
_cell.length_c   1.000
_cell.angle_alpha   90.00
_cell.angle_beta   90.00
_cell.angle_gamma   90.00
#
_symmetry.space_group_name_H-M   'P 1'
#
loop_
_entity.id
_entity.type
_entity.pdbx_description
1 polymer ?
#
loop_
_entity_poly.entity_id
_entity_poly.type
_entity_poly.pdbx_seq_one_letter_code
_entity_poly.pdbx_strand_id
1 'polypeptide(L)'
;MIKDYIRDKLSLEGSNLILLEDKDDILNEESIIEMLHKDEYEVYNYQEPDSFRFYYELNYRKFYDSFVEPNKKFILKCKEINEIPYDIQTVFHHVSISLKEIFPKLDYAVLKELGTDFLGKIYEVYSFYDGNVLGENGTKDYVMKAVFGIIPEHINNLNELVKAFLRLYYKNIELPKVLSDYLEYKLRQKENLKDVPLNEILSGKDRFFRFVRVQWKNYINDLIEGTHNAKIDFSDYDIRAYLDNIFYEKYIEPIEVENIERLPKWTYVGILYDENERYLKEYRKMIEKIKELLSFSKSYKDWMNLSSLWAVNVNKMGDNIVIIR
;
A
#
# COMPACT_ATOMS: atom_id res chain seq x y z
N MET A 1 -0.27 15.70 -14.50
CA MET A 1 0.36 15.27 -13.23
C MET A 1 0.89 16.50 -12.50
N ILE A 2 1.24 16.42 -11.21
CA ILE A 2 1.76 17.59 -10.46
C ILE A 2 3.02 18.18 -11.12
N LYS A 3 3.89 17.31 -11.65
CA LYS A 3 5.11 17.73 -12.37
C LYS A 3 4.83 18.61 -13.58
N ASP A 4 3.70 18.44 -14.27
CA ASP A 4 3.37 19.26 -15.45
C ASP A 4 2.98 20.68 -15.00
N TYR A 5 2.22 20.81 -13.91
CA TYR A 5 1.94 22.11 -13.31
C TYR A 5 3.22 22.83 -12.87
N ILE A 6 4.16 22.08 -12.25
CA ILE A 6 5.43 22.64 -11.82
C ILE A 6 6.33 23.00 -13.00
N ARG A 7 6.35 22.20 -14.07
CA ARG A 7 7.06 22.53 -15.33
C ARG A 7 6.59 23.88 -15.89
N ASP A 8 5.29 24.05 -16.01
CA ASP A 8 4.68 25.28 -16.54
C ASP A 8 4.98 26.46 -15.61
N LYS A 9 4.84 26.26 -14.29
CA LYS A 9 5.10 27.30 -13.28
C LYS A 9 6.55 27.76 -13.28
N LEU A 10 7.51 26.85 -13.44
CA LEU A 10 8.93 27.18 -13.50
C LEU A 10 9.35 27.80 -14.83
N SER A 11 8.48 27.78 -15.85
CA SER A 11 8.78 28.29 -17.19
C SER A 11 10.08 27.70 -17.77
N LEU A 12 10.26 26.37 -17.62
CA LEU A 12 11.50 25.66 -17.98
C LEU A 12 11.90 25.80 -19.46
N GLU A 13 10.99 26.26 -20.33
CA GLU A 13 11.28 26.49 -21.75
C GLU A 13 11.96 27.85 -22.04
N GLY A 14 11.92 28.79 -21.10
CA GLY A 14 12.41 30.17 -21.32
C GLY A 14 13.46 30.67 -20.33
N SER A 15 13.80 29.89 -19.28
CA SER A 15 14.74 30.33 -18.23
C SER A 15 15.74 29.24 -17.85
N ASN A 16 17.04 29.54 -18.04
CA ASN A 16 18.13 28.65 -17.64
C ASN A 16 18.58 28.84 -16.18
N LEU A 17 18.32 30.01 -15.59
CA LEU A 17 18.67 30.31 -14.19
C LEU A 17 17.40 30.68 -13.42
N ILE A 18 16.99 29.82 -12.49
CA ILE A 18 15.75 29.98 -11.74
C ILE A 18 16.06 30.09 -10.25
N LEU A 19 15.55 31.14 -9.61
CA LEU A 19 15.55 31.31 -8.17
C LEU A 19 14.18 30.89 -7.66
N LEU A 20 14.14 29.79 -6.92
CA LEU A 20 12.91 29.16 -6.49
C LEU A 20 12.71 29.29 -4.98
N GLU A 21 11.65 29.97 -4.57
CA GLU A 21 11.15 29.94 -3.20
C GLU A 21 10.23 28.73 -3.00
N ASP A 22 10.74 27.67 -2.36
CA ASP A 22 10.04 26.41 -2.07
C ASP A 22 9.97 26.16 -0.56
N LYS A 23 8.99 26.81 0.09
CA LYS A 23 8.80 26.73 1.54
C LYS A 23 8.37 25.34 2.00
N ASP A 24 7.62 24.64 1.18
CA ASP A 24 6.97 23.38 1.53
C ASP A 24 7.71 22.14 0.98
N ASP A 25 8.92 22.33 0.44
CA ASP A 25 9.75 21.27 -0.13
C ASP A 25 9.11 20.49 -1.27
N ILE A 26 8.24 21.13 -2.04
CA ILE A 26 7.49 20.53 -3.15
C ILE A 26 8.44 19.91 -4.18
N LEU A 27 9.64 20.48 -4.41
CA LEU A 27 10.63 19.91 -5.34
C LEU A 27 11.18 18.55 -4.91
N ASN A 28 10.98 18.15 -3.65
CA ASN A 28 11.44 16.85 -3.17
C ASN A 28 10.49 15.71 -3.56
N GLU A 29 9.34 16.00 -4.19
CA GLU A 29 8.46 14.96 -4.72
C GLU A 29 9.15 14.25 -5.91
N GLU A 30 9.11 12.91 -5.88
CA GLU A 30 9.87 12.03 -6.77
C GLU A 30 9.65 12.35 -8.26
N SER A 31 8.38 12.54 -8.68
CA SER A 31 8.06 12.80 -10.08
C SER A 31 8.59 14.16 -10.59
N ILE A 32 8.77 15.13 -9.70
CA ILE A 32 9.38 16.44 -10.00
C ILE A 32 10.90 16.30 -10.07
N ILE A 33 11.54 15.58 -9.14
CA ILE A 33 12.99 15.34 -9.19
C ILE A 33 13.37 14.66 -10.50
N GLU A 34 12.66 13.59 -10.88
CA GLU A 34 12.89 12.87 -12.13
C GLU A 34 12.73 13.77 -13.36
N MET A 35 11.73 14.65 -13.34
CA MET A 35 11.49 15.62 -14.41
C MET A 35 12.67 16.59 -14.53
N LEU A 36 13.10 17.21 -13.42
CA LEU A 36 14.18 18.19 -13.42
C LEU A 36 15.50 17.57 -13.89
N HIS A 37 15.80 16.35 -13.44
CA HIS A 37 16.97 15.60 -13.90
C HIS A 37 16.92 15.31 -15.40
N LYS A 38 15.75 14.90 -15.92
CA LYS A 38 15.55 14.63 -17.36
C LYS A 38 15.70 15.89 -18.22
N ASP A 39 15.25 17.04 -17.70
CA ASP A 39 15.33 18.33 -18.37
C ASP A 39 16.70 19.01 -18.19
N GLU A 40 17.66 18.30 -17.58
CA GLU A 40 19.06 18.68 -17.31
C GLU A 40 19.24 19.86 -16.35
N TYR A 41 18.27 20.08 -15.45
CA TYR A 41 18.38 21.08 -14.39
C TYR A 41 19.20 20.56 -13.21
N GLU A 42 20.23 21.32 -12.84
CA GLU A 42 20.91 21.16 -11.56
C GLU A 42 20.17 21.94 -10.46
N VAL A 43 19.74 21.25 -9.41
CA VAL A 43 19.05 21.87 -8.26
C VAL A 43 20.04 22.03 -7.11
N TYR A 44 20.24 23.25 -6.65
CA TYR A 44 21.07 23.57 -5.48
C TYR A 44 20.20 24.09 -4.34
N ASN A 45 20.27 23.44 -3.19
CA ASN A 45 19.59 23.89 -1.98
C ASN A 45 20.43 24.94 -1.26
N TYR A 46 19.93 26.17 -1.17
CA TYR A 46 20.55 27.25 -0.42
C TYR A 46 20.45 26.97 1.07
N GLN A 47 21.57 26.59 1.68
CA GLN A 47 21.69 26.34 3.12
C GLN A 47 22.71 27.28 3.77
N GLU A 48 23.88 27.40 3.16
CA GLU A 48 24.97 28.21 3.66
C GLU A 48 25.38 29.26 2.61
N PRO A 49 25.29 30.57 2.95
CA PRO A 49 25.61 31.65 2.02
C PRO A 49 27.03 31.58 1.44
N ASP A 50 28.04 31.30 2.26
CA ASP A 50 29.45 31.28 1.84
C ASP A 50 29.74 30.10 0.89
N SER A 51 29.22 28.91 1.23
CA SER A 51 29.34 27.69 0.43
C SER A 51 28.68 27.88 -0.94
N PHE A 52 27.46 28.45 -0.96
CA PHE A 52 26.80 28.81 -2.22
C PHE A 52 27.59 29.86 -3.00
N ARG A 53 28.12 30.90 -2.33
CA ARG A 53 28.86 31.97 -3.02
C ARG A 53 30.09 31.41 -3.72
N PHE A 54 30.87 30.58 -3.04
CA PHE A 54 32.03 29.93 -3.63
C PHE A 54 31.65 29.08 -4.85
N TYR A 55 30.59 28.28 -4.73
CA TYR A 55 30.06 27.46 -5.82
C TYR A 55 29.62 28.30 -7.03
N TYR A 56 28.89 29.39 -6.79
CA TYR A 56 28.42 30.31 -7.83
C TYR A 56 29.57 31.01 -8.57
N GLU A 57 30.59 31.50 -7.84
CA GLU A 57 31.76 32.17 -8.42
C GLU A 57 32.57 31.22 -9.31
N LEU A 58 32.72 29.97 -8.90
CA LEU A 58 33.46 28.96 -9.67
C LEU A 58 32.73 28.56 -10.95
N ASN A 59 31.41 28.36 -10.87
CA ASN A 59 30.65 27.66 -11.90
C ASN A 59 29.80 28.57 -12.79
N TYR A 60 29.36 29.75 -12.31
CA TYR A 60 28.33 30.54 -12.98
C TYR A 60 28.73 31.99 -13.26
N ARG A 61 29.50 32.64 -12.37
CA ARG A 61 29.88 34.07 -12.53
C ARG A 61 30.47 34.40 -13.90
N LYS A 62 31.32 33.52 -14.42
CA LYS A 62 32.01 33.70 -15.71
C LYS A 62 31.06 33.84 -16.90
N PHE A 63 29.90 33.20 -16.87
CA PHE A 63 28.89 33.29 -17.95
C PHE A 63 28.19 34.65 -17.94
N TYR A 64 27.93 35.20 -16.76
CA TYR A 64 27.37 36.54 -16.62
C TYR A 64 28.35 37.61 -17.12
N ASP A 65 29.60 37.58 -16.66
CA ASP A 65 30.60 38.60 -17.04
C ASP A 65 30.96 38.55 -18.54
N SER A 66 30.66 37.44 -19.23
CA SER A 66 30.94 37.25 -20.65
C SER A 66 29.75 37.50 -21.59
N PHE A 67 28.57 37.84 -21.05
CA PHE A 67 27.30 37.94 -21.80
C PHE A 67 26.95 36.68 -22.63
N VAL A 68 27.54 35.54 -22.28
CA VAL A 68 27.23 34.24 -22.90
C VAL A 68 26.13 33.61 -22.06
N GLU A 69 25.00 33.25 -22.68
CA GLU A 69 23.97 32.50 -21.97
C GLU A 69 24.60 31.21 -21.42
N PRO A 70 24.47 30.96 -20.10
CA PRO A 70 24.97 29.72 -19.54
C PRO A 70 24.24 28.58 -20.24
N ASN A 71 25.01 27.68 -20.87
CA ASN A 71 24.51 26.43 -21.45
C ASN A 71 24.12 25.40 -20.36
N LYS A 72 23.95 25.87 -19.11
CA LYS A 72 23.67 25.09 -17.92
C LYS A 72 22.35 25.59 -17.33
N LYS A 73 21.44 24.65 -17.11
CA LYS A 73 20.16 24.87 -16.45
C LYS A 73 20.32 24.69 -14.95
N PHE A 74 19.94 25.68 -14.17
CA PHE A 74 20.21 25.73 -12.74
C PHE A 74 19.03 26.30 -11.96
N ILE A 75 18.65 25.62 -10.89
CA ILE A 75 17.64 26.06 -9.93
C ILE A 75 18.32 26.27 -8.58
N LEU A 76 18.31 27.50 -8.10
CA LEU A 76 18.65 27.82 -6.71
C LEU A 76 17.37 27.74 -5.88
N LYS A 77 17.23 26.69 -5.08
CA LYS A 77 16.09 26.50 -4.16
C LYS A 77 16.39 27.16 -2.81
N CYS A 78 15.51 28.03 -2.34
CA CYS A 78 15.59 28.68 -1.05
C CYS A 78 14.25 28.61 -0.28
N LYS A 79 14.30 28.78 1.04
CA LYS A 79 13.11 28.90 1.88
C LYS A 79 12.52 30.30 1.86
N GLU A 80 13.39 31.30 1.90
CA GLU A 80 12.99 32.71 1.86
C GLU A 80 13.90 33.47 0.92
N ILE A 81 13.31 34.19 -0.04
CA ILE A 81 14.08 34.96 -1.02
C ILE A 81 14.91 36.09 -0.39
N ASN A 82 14.47 36.60 0.77
CA ASN A 82 15.13 37.69 1.48
C ASN A 82 16.53 37.31 1.98
N GLU A 83 16.84 36.02 2.09
CA GLU A 83 18.17 35.51 2.50
C GLU A 83 19.17 35.46 1.35
N ILE A 84 18.69 35.65 0.11
CA ILE A 84 19.50 35.57 -1.10
C ILE A 84 20.13 36.93 -1.41
N PRO A 85 21.44 37.00 -1.73
CA PRO A 85 22.07 38.25 -2.13
C PRO A 85 21.39 38.92 -3.32
N TYR A 86 21.27 40.25 -3.28
CA TYR A 86 20.53 41.02 -4.29
C TYR A 86 21.09 40.85 -5.72
N ASP A 87 22.40 40.71 -5.88
CA ASP A 87 23.02 40.47 -7.18
C ASP A 87 22.54 39.15 -7.80
N ILE A 88 22.32 38.12 -6.99
CA ILE A 88 21.75 36.84 -7.43
C ILE A 88 20.27 37.01 -7.78
N GLN A 89 19.49 37.70 -6.93
CA GLN A 89 18.06 37.95 -7.18
C GLN A 89 17.82 38.69 -8.51
N THR A 90 18.73 39.58 -8.90
CA THR A 90 18.59 40.32 -10.17
C THR A 90 18.92 39.51 -11.43
N VAL A 91 19.71 38.45 -11.28
CA VAL A 91 20.15 37.61 -12.41
C VAL A 91 19.19 36.45 -12.66
N PHE A 92 18.58 35.92 -11.60
CA PHE A 92 17.77 34.71 -11.67
C PHE A 92 16.30 35.03 -11.93
N HIS A 93 15.63 34.18 -12.71
CA HIS A 93 14.17 34.24 -12.83
C HIS A 93 13.52 33.78 -11.53
N HIS A 94 12.81 34.67 -10.85
CA HIS A 94 12.18 34.35 -9.57
C HIS A 94 10.84 33.62 -9.75
N VAL A 95 10.69 32.49 -9.06
CA VAL A 95 9.45 31.72 -8.97
C VAL A 95 9.21 31.36 -7.51
N SER A 96 7.97 31.51 -7.03
CA SER A 96 7.53 30.97 -5.73
C SER A 96 6.55 29.82 -5.94
N ILE A 97 6.65 28.81 -5.09
CA ILE A 97 5.69 27.71 -5.01
C ILE A 97 5.31 27.43 -3.56
N SER A 98 4.03 27.10 -3.35
CA SER A 98 3.53 26.70 -2.04
C SER A 98 2.36 25.74 -2.17
N LEU A 99 2.11 24.95 -1.12
CA LEU A 99 0.98 24.04 -1.07
C LEU A 99 -0.35 24.79 -1.20
N LYS A 100 -0.42 26.03 -0.68
CA LYS A 100 -1.61 26.88 -0.78
C LYS A 100 -1.90 27.32 -2.22
N GLU A 101 -0.86 27.53 -3.02
CA GLU A 101 -1.03 27.85 -4.45
C GLU A 101 -1.48 26.62 -5.25
N ILE A 102 -0.94 25.44 -4.95
CA ILE A 102 -1.26 24.19 -5.65
C ILE A 102 -2.64 23.67 -5.26
N PHE A 103 -3.00 23.77 -3.98
CA PHE A 103 -4.21 23.20 -3.39
C PHE A 103 -5.05 24.27 -2.67
N PRO A 104 -5.56 25.30 -3.37
CA PRO A 104 -6.23 26.44 -2.73
C PRO A 104 -7.51 26.09 -1.96
N LYS A 105 -8.12 24.93 -2.24
CA LYS A 105 -9.35 24.46 -1.58
C LYS A 105 -9.11 23.45 -0.45
N LEU A 106 -7.87 23.06 -0.19
CA LEU A 106 -7.52 22.12 0.87
C LEU A 106 -6.82 22.84 2.02
N ASP A 107 -6.91 22.27 3.21
CA ASP A 107 -6.27 22.80 4.40
C ASP A 107 -4.75 22.65 4.33
N TYR A 108 -4.04 23.77 4.46
CA TYR A 108 -2.58 23.84 4.36
C TYR A 108 -1.86 23.03 5.45
N ALA A 109 -2.35 23.06 6.70
CA ALA A 109 -1.69 22.36 7.80
C ALA A 109 -1.76 20.85 7.60
N VAL A 110 -2.92 20.34 7.16
CA VAL A 110 -3.08 18.92 6.83
C VAL A 110 -2.13 18.49 5.71
N LEU A 111 -2.03 19.28 4.62
CA LEU A 111 -1.12 18.97 3.51
C LEU A 111 0.35 18.95 3.95
N LYS A 112 0.74 19.88 4.81
CA LYS A 112 2.10 19.94 5.36
C LYS A 112 2.44 18.71 6.20
N GLU A 113 1.50 18.22 7.00
CA GLU A 113 1.69 17.00 7.80
C GLU A 113 1.71 15.71 6.97
N LEU A 114 1.01 15.68 5.82
CA LEU A 114 1.03 14.53 4.91
C LEU A 114 2.40 14.34 4.24
N GLY A 115 3.14 15.44 4.03
CA GLY A 115 4.45 15.41 3.40
C GLY A 115 4.40 15.30 1.87
N THR A 116 5.59 15.31 1.27
CA THR A 116 5.79 15.40 -0.19
C THR A 116 5.40 14.13 -0.94
N ASP A 117 5.53 12.97 -0.29
CA ASP A 117 5.37 11.64 -0.90
C ASP A 117 3.97 11.39 -1.47
N PHE A 118 2.97 12.11 -0.96
CA PHE A 118 1.59 11.97 -1.38
C PHE A 118 1.11 13.10 -2.30
N LEU A 119 1.90 14.16 -2.50
CA LEU A 119 1.46 15.34 -3.25
C LEU A 119 1.08 15.00 -4.69
N GLY A 120 1.83 14.12 -5.36
CA GLY A 120 1.48 13.65 -6.70
C GLY A 120 0.10 12.99 -6.76
N LYS A 121 -0.15 12.04 -5.84
CA LYS A 121 -1.43 11.33 -5.74
C LYS A 121 -2.58 12.26 -5.33
N ILE A 122 -2.34 13.20 -4.42
CA ILE A 122 -3.32 14.21 -4.02
C ILE A 122 -3.65 15.10 -5.22
N TYR A 123 -2.66 15.51 -6.00
CA TYR A 123 -2.88 16.35 -7.18
C TYR A 123 -3.74 15.66 -8.24
N GLU A 124 -3.52 14.37 -8.50
CA GLU A 124 -4.31 13.60 -9.45
C GLU A 124 -5.80 13.56 -9.11
N VAL A 125 -6.15 13.42 -7.83
CA VAL A 125 -7.56 13.45 -7.42
C VAL A 125 -8.08 14.87 -7.31
N TYR A 126 -7.22 15.82 -6.92
CA TYR A 126 -7.57 17.22 -6.74
C TYR A 126 -7.85 17.95 -8.06
N SER A 127 -7.20 17.56 -9.17
CA SER A 127 -7.43 18.18 -10.49
C SER A 127 -8.88 18.06 -10.98
N PHE A 128 -9.65 17.10 -10.44
CA PHE A 128 -11.06 16.90 -10.74
C PHE A 128 -11.99 17.45 -9.64
N TYR A 129 -11.46 18.07 -8.59
CA TYR A 129 -12.23 18.56 -7.46
C TYR A 129 -12.83 19.95 -7.73
N ASP A 130 -14.14 19.98 -7.96
CA ASP A 130 -14.92 21.20 -8.19
C ASP A 130 -15.63 21.74 -6.94
N GLY A 131 -15.55 21.03 -5.80
CA GLY A 131 -16.24 21.37 -4.55
C GLY A 131 -15.74 22.65 -3.85
N ASN A 132 -16.29 22.88 -2.66
CA ASN A 132 -16.01 24.05 -1.82
C ASN A 132 -14.61 23.98 -1.17
N VAL A 133 -14.17 25.09 -0.59
CA VAL A 133 -12.97 25.11 0.28
C VAL A 133 -13.24 24.25 1.51
N LEU A 134 -12.33 23.31 1.78
CA LEU A 134 -12.39 22.39 2.90
C LEU A 134 -11.54 22.91 4.05
N GLY A 135 -12.06 22.82 5.27
CA GLY A 135 -11.26 22.97 6.49
C GLY A 135 -10.46 21.69 6.80
N GLU A 136 -9.81 21.67 7.96
CA GLU A 136 -8.96 20.55 8.41
C GLU A 136 -9.64 19.17 8.30
N ASN A 137 -10.79 18.98 8.97
CA ASN A 137 -11.51 17.70 8.94
C ASN A 137 -12.01 17.32 7.55
N GLY A 138 -12.51 18.29 6.78
CA GLY A 138 -12.98 18.06 5.42
C GLY A 138 -11.84 17.62 4.49
N THR A 139 -10.64 18.20 4.68
CA THR A 139 -9.44 17.83 3.94
C THR A 139 -8.98 16.42 4.31
N LYS A 140 -8.97 16.08 5.60
CA LYS A 140 -8.64 14.71 6.05
C LYS A 140 -9.62 13.68 5.49
N ASP A 141 -10.93 13.94 5.57
CA ASP A 141 -11.98 13.07 5.01
C ASP A 141 -11.82 12.93 3.47
N TYR A 142 -11.58 14.04 2.76
CA TYR A 142 -11.37 14.05 1.31
C TYR A 142 -10.14 13.24 0.89
N VAL A 143 -8.98 13.53 1.47
CA VAL A 143 -7.71 12.86 1.12
C VAL A 143 -7.78 11.37 1.47
N MET A 144 -8.29 11.02 2.66
CA MET A 144 -8.44 9.63 3.09
C MET A 144 -9.34 8.83 2.13
N LYS A 145 -10.45 9.42 1.68
CA LYS A 145 -11.35 8.80 0.71
C LYS A 145 -10.76 8.72 -0.70
N ALA A 146 -10.25 9.83 -1.21
CA ALA A 146 -9.86 9.95 -2.61
C ALA A 146 -8.51 9.29 -2.90
N VAL A 147 -7.53 9.45 -2.00
CA VAL A 147 -6.16 8.93 -2.18
C VAL A 147 -6.00 7.53 -1.60
N PHE A 148 -6.51 7.30 -0.38
CA PHE A 148 -6.31 6.04 0.34
C PHE A 148 -7.47 5.06 0.19
N GLY A 149 -8.61 5.50 -0.37
CA GLY A 149 -9.79 4.64 -0.55
C GLY A 149 -10.47 4.24 0.77
N ILE A 150 -10.17 4.93 1.87
CA ILE A 150 -10.72 4.64 3.19
C ILE A 150 -11.89 5.60 3.45
N ILE A 151 -13.06 5.04 3.77
CA ILE A 151 -14.27 5.79 4.08
C ILE A 151 -14.72 5.39 5.49
N PRO A 152 -14.44 6.21 6.53
CA PRO A 152 -14.75 5.87 7.92
C PRO A 152 -16.21 5.49 8.12
N GLU A 153 -17.14 6.12 7.39
CA GLU A 153 -18.59 5.88 7.48
C GLU A 153 -18.96 4.44 7.11
N HIS A 154 -18.22 3.81 6.20
CA HIS A 154 -18.48 2.44 5.76
C HIS A 154 -17.85 1.37 6.68
N ILE A 155 -16.90 1.75 7.53
CA ILE A 155 -16.27 0.82 8.47
C ILE A 155 -17.15 0.66 9.70
N ASN A 156 -18.01 -0.38 9.70
CA ASN A 156 -18.99 -0.63 10.76
C ASN A 156 -18.72 -1.90 11.58
N ASN A 157 -17.66 -2.64 11.26
CA ASN A 157 -17.22 -3.81 12.03
C ASN A 157 -15.74 -4.07 11.76
N LEU A 158 -15.17 -5.04 12.47
CA LEU A 158 -13.76 -5.43 12.32
C LEU A 158 -13.43 -5.92 10.90
N ASN A 159 -14.31 -6.70 10.28
CA ASN A 159 -14.07 -7.23 8.94
C ASN A 159 -13.90 -6.11 7.91
N GLU A 160 -14.76 -5.08 7.93
CA GLU A 160 -14.65 -3.93 7.03
C GLU A 160 -13.35 -3.13 7.27
N LEU A 161 -12.91 -3.00 8.52
CA LEU A 161 -11.64 -2.37 8.85
C LEU A 161 -10.47 -3.18 8.28
N VAL A 162 -10.48 -4.51 8.48
CA VAL A 162 -9.44 -5.42 7.97
C VAL A 162 -9.39 -5.38 6.45
N LYS A 163 -10.54 -5.39 5.76
CA LYS A 163 -10.59 -5.25 4.29
C LYS A 163 -9.94 -3.96 3.80
N ALA A 164 -10.22 -2.83 4.46
CA ALA A 164 -9.66 -1.55 4.10
C ALA A 164 -8.12 -1.56 4.22
N PHE A 165 -7.59 -2.08 5.32
CA PHE A 165 -6.15 -2.13 5.56
C PHE A 165 -5.43 -3.20 4.74
N LEU A 166 -6.06 -4.34 4.45
CA LEU A 166 -5.54 -5.32 3.49
C LEU A 166 -5.34 -4.70 2.11
N ARG A 167 -6.37 -3.99 1.60
CA ARG A 167 -6.30 -3.28 0.31
C ARG A 167 -5.18 -2.24 0.30
N LEU A 168 -4.99 -1.54 1.41
CA LEU A 168 -3.97 -0.51 1.56
C LEU A 168 -2.55 -1.09 1.53
N TYR A 169 -2.26 -2.04 2.42
CA TYR A 169 -0.93 -2.63 2.54
C TYR A 169 -0.56 -3.53 1.37
N TYR A 170 -1.54 -4.10 0.67
CA TYR A 170 -1.31 -4.83 -0.58
C TYR A 170 -0.79 -3.90 -1.69
N LYS A 171 -1.19 -2.62 -1.70
CA LYS A 171 -0.64 -1.60 -2.60
C LYS A 171 0.70 -1.03 -2.12
N ASN A 172 1.26 -1.57 -1.03
CA ASN A 172 2.42 -1.06 -0.33
C ASN A 172 2.31 0.43 0.03
N ILE A 173 1.11 0.87 0.41
CA ILE A 173 0.84 2.22 0.89
C ILE A 173 0.71 2.17 2.40
N GLU A 174 1.36 3.09 3.10
CA GLU A 174 1.12 3.33 4.52
C GLU A 174 0.21 4.53 4.72
N LEU A 175 -0.65 4.48 5.73
CA LEU A 175 -1.51 5.60 6.09
C LEU A 175 -0.70 6.60 6.92
N PRO A 176 -0.55 7.87 6.48
CA PRO A 176 0.13 8.89 7.27
C PRO A 176 -0.47 9.04 8.66
N LYS A 177 0.38 9.31 9.65
CA LYS A 177 -0.03 9.39 11.06
C LYS A 177 -1.19 10.36 11.28
N VAL A 178 -1.17 11.53 10.63
CA VAL A 178 -2.26 12.52 10.71
C VAL A 178 -3.62 11.95 10.31
N LEU A 179 -3.67 11.08 9.30
CA LEU A 179 -4.89 10.41 8.86
C LEU A 179 -5.22 9.20 9.72
N SER A 180 -4.21 8.46 10.19
CA SER A 180 -4.39 7.33 11.10
C SER A 180 -5.01 7.76 12.43
N ASP A 181 -4.46 8.80 13.05
CA ASP A 181 -4.96 9.36 14.32
C ASP A 181 -6.40 9.89 14.15
N TYR A 182 -6.67 10.52 13.00
CA TYR A 182 -8.01 11.01 12.67
C TYR A 182 -9.02 9.88 12.41
N LEU A 183 -8.60 8.83 11.71
CA LEU A 183 -9.41 7.63 11.47
C LEU A 183 -9.72 6.95 12.81
N GLU A 184 -8.72 6.78 13.68
CA GLU A 184 -8.91 6.22 15.01
C GLU A 184 -9.96 7.02 15.79
N TYR A 185 -9.84 8.36 15.81
CA TYR A 185 -10.81 9.23 16.45
C TYR A 185 -12.24 9.00 15.93
N LYS A 186 -12.43 8.93 14.60
CA LYS A 186 -13.75 8.68 13.98
C LYS A 186 -14.30 7.30 14.34
N LEU A 187 -13.47 6.26 14.30
CA LEU A 187 -13.89 4.88 14.57
C LEU A 187 -14.25 4.67 16.04
N ARG A 188 -13.57 5.35 16.98
CA ARG A 188 -13.89 5.28 18.43
C ARG A 188 -15.27 5.84 18.78
N GLN A 189 -15.85 6.71 17.94
CA GLN A 189 -17.21 7.22 18.15
C GLN A 189 -18.30 6.20 17.79
N LYS A 190 -17.94 5.07 17.19
CA LYS A 190 -18.87 4.03 16.79
C LYS A 190 -18.98 2.96 17.88
N GLU A 191 -20.16 2.82 18.48
CA GLU A 191 -20.45 1.83 19.54
C GLU A 191 -20.05 0.40 19.14
N ASN A 192 -20.33 0.03 17.89
CA ASN A 192 -20.02 -1.25 17.25
C ASN A 192 -18.51 -1.54 17.07
N LEU A 193 -17.62 -0.59 17.35
CA LEU A 193 -16.17 -0.76 17.25
C LEU A 193 -15.44 -0.61 18.60
N LYS A 194 -16.18 -0.47 19.72
CA LYS A 194 -15.56 -0.26 21.04
C LYS A 194 -14.60 -1.37 21.47
N ASP A 195 -14.92 -2.62 21.14
CA ASP A 195 -14.10 -3.79 21.50
C ASP A 195 -13.02 -4.14 20.46
N VAL A 196 -12.91 -3.34 19.39
CA VAL A 196 -11.91 -3.54 18.34
C VAL A 196 -10.56 -2.96 18.80
N PRO A 197 -9.45 -3.73 18.69
CA PRO A 197 -8.13 -3.24 19.05
C PRO A 197 -7.56 -2.30 17.97
N LEU A 198 -8.13 -1.10 17.85
CA LEU A 198 -7.72 -0.11 16.84
C LEU A 198 -6.22 0.20 16.92
N ASN A 199 -5.67 0.27 18.13
CA ASN A 199 -4.24 0.51 18.36
C ASN A 199 -3.35 -0.58 17.74
N GLU A 200 -3.82 -1.82 17.59
CA GLU A 200 -3.03 -2.88 16.95
C GLU A 200 -3.12 -2.80 15.43
N ILE A 201 -4.29 -2.43 14.90
CA ILE A 201 -4.58 -2.41 13.46
C ILE A 201 -4.00 -1.16 12.78
N LEU A 202 -4.11 0.00 13.43
CA LEU A 202 -3.76 1.29 12.85
C LEU A 202 -2.28 1.68 13.04
N SER A 203 -1.55 1.00 13.92
CA SER A 203 -0.15 1.32 14.26
C SER A 203 0.89 0.84 13.22
N GLY A 204 0.49 0.70 11.95
CA GLY A 204 1.37 0.31 10.86
C GLY A 204 1.30 -1.16 10.44
N LYS A 205 2.00 -1.46 9.33
CA LYS A 205 1.91 -2.71 8.57
C LYS A 205 2.26 -3.95 9.40
N ASP A 206 3.34 -3.90 10.18
CA ASP A 206 3.81 -5.05 10.96
C ASP A 206 2.83 -5.46 12.07
N ARG A 207 2.29 -4.48 12.79
CA ARG A 207 1.32 -4.76 13.86
C ARG A 207 0.00 -5.27 13.31
N PHE A 208 -0.43 -4.71 12.19
CA PHE A 208 -1.60 -5.19 11.47
C PHE A 208 -1.46 -6.67 11.06
N PHE A 209 -0.37 -7.06 10.38
CA PHE A 209 -0.19 -8.45 9.96
C PHE A 209 0.04 -9.41 11.14
N ARG A 210 0.66 -8.94 12.24
CA ARG A 210 0.71 -9.71 13.49
C ARG A 210 -0.69 -9.98 14.04
N PHE A 211 -1.56 -8.98 14.05
CA PHE A 211 -2.96 -9.14 14.46
C PHE A 211 -3.68 -10.15 13.54
N VAL A 212 -3.58 -9.99 12.21
CA VAL A 212 -4.20 -10.91 11.25
C VAL A 212 -3.66 -12.34 11.42
N ARG A 213 -2.36 -12.53 11.69
CA ARG A 213 -1.75 -13.85 11.95
C ARG A 213 -2.37 -14.54 13.17
N VAL A 214 -2.54 -13.81 14.28
CA VAL A 214 -3.18 -14.35 15.48
C VAL A 214 -4.63 -14.73 15.19
N GLN A 215 -5.35 -13.88 14.47
CA GLN A 215 -6.74 -14.16 14.11
C GLN A 215 -6.86 -15.33 13.13
N TRP A 216 -5.93 -15.51 12.20
CA TRP A 216 -5.89 -16.67 11.29
C TRP A 216 -5.76 -17.97 12.07
N LYS A 217 -4.82 -18.01 13.04
CA LYS A 217 -4.67 -19.17 13.93
C LYS A 217 -5.94 -19.48 14.69
N ASN A 218 -6.56 -18.46 15.28
CA ASN A 218 -7.83 -18.65 16.00
C ASN A 218 -8.93 -19.15 15.06
N TYR A 219 -9.02 -18.62 13.84
CA TYR A 219 -10.03 -19.01 12.86
C TYR A 219 -9.89 -20.47 12.43
N ILE A 220 -8.67 -20.95 12.21
CA ILE A 220 -8.45 -22.37 11.89
C ILE A 220 -8.77 -23.26 13.08
N ASN A 221 -8.40 -22.87 14.30
CA ASN A 221 -8.78 -23.63 15.51
C ASN A 221 -10.30 -23.69 15.70
N ASP A 222 -11.00 -22.57 15.48
CA ASP A 222 -12.46 -22.48 15.53
C ASP A 222 -13.12 -23.47 14.54
N LEU A 223 -12.54 -23.65 13.35
CA LEU A 223 -13.04 -24.63 12.37
C LEU A 223 -12.80 -26.10 12.77
N ILE A 224 -11.75 -26.40 13.56
CA ILE A 224 -11.38 -27.77 13.95
C ILE A 224 -12.09 -28.20 15.24
N GLU A 225 -12.07 -27.30 16.23
CA GLU A 225 -12.49 -27.55 17.61
C GLU A 225 -13.88 -26.99 17.90
N GLY A 226 -14.42 -26.12 17.04
CA GLY A 226 -15.67 -25.41 17.31
C GLY A 226 -15.54 -24.34 18.38
N THR A 227 -14.32 -23.86 18.63
CA THR A 227 -14.11 -22.66 19.44
C THR A 227 -14.67 -21.43 18.70
N HIS A 228 -14.98 -20.35 19.42
CA HIS A 228 -15.48 -19.10 18.83
C HIS A 228 -14.60 -17.94 19.25
N ASN A 229 -13.28 -18.08 19.02
CA ASN A 229 -12.26 -17.14 19.48
C ASN A 229 -11.79 -16.17 18.38
N ALA A 230 -12.02 -16.50 17.12
CA ALA A 230 -11.68 -15.66 15.99
C ALA A 230 -12.61 -14.45 15.90
N LYS A 231 -12.02 -13.26 15.80
CA LYS A 231 -12.75 -12.00 15.63
C LYS A 231 -12.93 -11.63 14.17
N ILE A 232 -12.08 -12.16 13.29
CA ILE A 232 -12.13 -11.93 11.84
C ILE A 232 -12.80 -13.13 11.19
N ASP A 233 -13.81 -12.89 10.37
CA ASP A 233 -14.32 -13.92 9.48
C ASP A 233 -13.50 -13.97 8.19
N PHE A 234 -12.53 -14.89 8.14
CA PHE A 234 -11.74 -15.16 6.92
C PHE A 234 -12.54 -15.89 5.84
N SER A 235 -13.81 -16.21 6.08
CA SER A 235 -14.68 -16.77 5.05
C SER A 235 -15.10 -15.74 4.00
N ASP A 236 -15.01 -14.47 4.36
CA ASP A 236 -15.37 -13.33 3.53
C ASP A 236 -14.56 -13.30 2.22
N TYR A 237 -15.27 -13.18 1.10
CA TYR A 237 -14.68 -13.22 -0.23
C TYR A 237 -13.62 -12.14 -0.45
N ASP A 238 -13.85 -10.92 0.06
CA ASP A 238 -12.90 -9.82 -0.07
C ASP A 238 -11.60 -10.09 0.68
N ILE A 239 -11.67 -10.76 1.84
CA ILE A 239 -10.49 -11.09 2.64
C ILE A 239 -9.74 -12.26 2.00
N ARG A 240 -10.48 -13.32 1.60
CA ARG A 240 -9.91 -14.51 0.95
C ARG A 240 -9.09 -14.17 -0.28
N ALA A 241 -9.54 -13.20 -1.07
CA ALA A 241 -8.85 -12.77 -2.28
C ALA A 241 -7.41 -12.30 -2.03
N TYR A 242 -7.07 -11.88 -0.80
CA TYR A 242 -5.70 -11.47 -0.45
C TYR A 242 -4.88 -12.58 0.22
N LEU A 243 -5.50 -13.64 0.73
CA LEU A 243 -4.80 -14.64 1.56
C LEU A 243 -3.63 -15.29 0.84
N ASP A 244 -3.82 -15.72 -0.41
CA ASP A 244 -2.76 -16.36 -1.20
C ASP A 244 -1.51 -15.47 -1.27
N ASN A 245 -1.71 -14.19 -1.55
CA ASN A 245 -0.62 -13.22 -1.63
C ASN A 245 0.00 -12.93 -0.26
N ILE A 246 -0.81 -12.85 0.81
CA ILE A 246 -0.31 -12.57 2.16
C ILE A 246 0.64 -13.67 2.63
N PHE A 247 0.34 -14.94 2.33
CA PHE A 247 1.23 -16.07 2.65
C PHE A 247 2.42 -16.13 1.70
N TYR A 248 2.21 -15.90 0.41
CA TYR A 248 3.28 -15.91 -0.60
C TYR A 248 4.35 -14.84 -0.32
N GLU A 249 3.94 -13.61 -0.02
CA GLU A 249 4.80 -12.48 0.34
C GLU A 249 5.34 -12.58 1.78
N LYS A 250 5.02 -13.66 2.51
CA LYS A 250 5.44 -13.93 3.89
C LYS A 250 5.04 -12.85 4.91
N TYR A 251 3.99 -12.10 4.63
CA TYR A 251 3.40 -11.20 5.63
C TYR A 251 2.83 -11.97 6.82
N ILE A 252 2.37 -13.19 6.57
CA ILE A 252 1.92 -14.13 7.60
C ILE A 252 2.56 -15.50 7.32
N GLU A 253 3.00 -16.18 8.38
CA GLU A 253 3.50 -17.55 8.26
C GLU A 253 2.34 -18.55 8.34
N PRO A 254 2.32 -19.58 7.47
CA PRO A 254 1.37 -20.68 7.57
C PRO A 254 1.49 -21.42 8.91
N ILE A 255 0.40 -22.05 9.36
CA ILE A 255 0.34 -22.76 10.64
C ILE A 255 0.35 -24.28 10.45
N GLU A 256 1.02 -25.03 11.32
CA GLU A 256 0.98 -26.50 11.32
C GLU A 256 -0.36 -27.01 11.87
N VAL A 257 -0.99 -27.94 11.16
CA VAL A 257 -2.28 -28.54 11.54
C VAL A 257 -2.31 -30.03 11.24
N GLU A 258 -2.66 -30.84 12.23
CA GLU A 258 -2.72 -32.31 12.10
C GLU A 258 -3.98 -32.84 11.37
N ASN A 259 -5.11 -32.14 11.48
CA ASN A 259 -6.42 -32.61 11.02
C ASN A 259 -7.01 -31.76 9.88
N ILE A 260 -6.28 -31.67 8.77
CA ILE A 260 -6.67 -30.86 7.60
C ILE A 260 -7.99 -31.27 6.93
N GLU A 261 -8.45 -32.50 7.14
CA GLU A 261 -9.67 -33.03 6.51
C GLU A 261 -10.96 -32.36 7.00
N ARG A 262 -10.93 -31.75 8.19
CA ARG A 262 -12.05 -30.97 8.73
C ARG A 262 -12.12 -29.57 8.13
N LEU A 263 -11.06 -29.13 7.46
CA LEU A 263 -10.92 -27.77 6.98
C LEU A 263 -11.37 -27.64 5.51
N PRO A 264 -12.05 -26.53 5.17
CA PRO A 264 -12.34 -26.21 3.78
C PRO A 264 -11.05 -26.06 2.96
N LYS A 265 -11.03 -26.57 1.73
CA LYS A 265 -9.84 -26.57 0.86
C LYS A 265 -9.18 -25.20 0.65
N TRP A 266 -9.96 -24.12 0.63
CA TRP A 266 -9.43 -22.77 0.45
C TRP A 266 -8.51 -22.34 1.60
N THR A 267 -8.60 -22.97 2.78
CA THR A 267 -7.74 -22.65 3.93
C THR A 267 -6.31 -23.20 3.78
N TYR A 268 -6.08 -24.09 2.82
CA TYR A 268 -4.82 -24.83 2.72
C TYR A 268 -3.64 -23.94 2.36
N VAL A 269 -3.88 -22.74 1.80
CA VAL A 269 -2.83 -21.76 1.52
C VAL A 269 -2.12 -21.26 2.78
N GLY A 270 -2.79 -21.29 3.92
CA GLY A 270 -2.28 -20.80 5.20
C GLY A 270 -1.91 -21.90 6.18
N ILE A 271 -1.71 -23.14 5.70
CA ILE A 271 -1.48 -24.31 6.54
C ILE A 271 -0.27 -25.11 6.04
N LEU A 272 0.63 -25.45 6.96
CA LEU A 272 1.66 -26.47 6.75
C LEU A 272 1.06 -27.83 7.10
N TYR A 273 1.07 -28.76 6.14
CA TYR A 273 0.58 -30.11 6.34
C TYR A 273 1.49 -31.13 5.65
N ASP A 274 1.57 -32.33 6.22
CA ASP A 274 2.24 -33.46 5.58
C ASP A 274 1.34 -34.01 4.47
N GLU A 275 1.70 -33.73 3.21
CA GLU A 275 1.00 -34.25 2.05
C GLU A 275 0.92 -35.79 2.06
N ASN A 276 1.97 -36.48 2.52
CA ASN A 276 1.99 -37.94 2.57
C ASN A 276 0.99 -38.49 3.57
N GLU A 277 0.91 -37.89 4.77
CA GLU A 277 -0.05 -38.32 5.79
C GLU A 277 -1.50 -38.09 5.31
N ARG A 278 -1.76 -36.98 4.61
CA ARG A 278 -3.05 -36.69 4.00
C ARG A 278 -3.41 -37.73 2.94
N TYR A 279 -2.52 -38.00 1.99
CA TYR A 279 -2.76 -39.02 0.97
C TYR A 279 -3.05 -40.37 1.60
N LEU A 280 -2.26 -40.80 2.60
CA LEU A 280 -2.47 -42.06 3.32
C LEU A 280 -3.83 -42.12 4.05
N LYS A 281 -4.30 -41.02 4.65
CA LYS A 281 -5.63 -40.95 5.28
C LYS A 281 -6.76 -40.98 4.24
N GLU A 282 -6.65 -40.22 3.15
CA GLU A 282 -7.61 -40.25 2.03
C GLU A 282 -7.72 -41.67 1.44
N TYR A 283 -6.59 -42.34 1.21
CA TYR A 283 -6.55 -43.72 0.72
C TYR A 283 -7.25 -44.69 1.69
N ARG A 284 -6.97 -44.58 3.00
CA ARG A 284 -7.62 -45.43 4.01
C ARG A 284 -9.14 -45.27 4.00
N LYS A 285 -9.65 -44.03 3.97
CA LYS A 285 -11.09 -43.78 3.86
C LYS A 285 -11.71 -44.34 2.59
N MET A 286 -11.02 -44.20 1.46
CA MET A 286 -11.48 -44.75 0.19
C MET A 286 -11.49 -46.28 0.18
N ILE A 287 -10.48 -46.93 0.77
CA ILE A 287 -10.44 -48.39 0.94
C ILE A 287 -11.60 -48.85 1.82
N GLU A 288 -11.86 -48.17 2.94
CA GLU A 288 -13.01 -48.50 3.81
C GLU A 288 -14.35 -48.34 3.07
N LYS A 289 -14.53 -47.27 2.30
CA LYS A 289 -15.73 -47.07 1.45
C LYS A 289 -15.89 -48.18 0.41
N ILE A 290 -14.79 -48.66 -0.18
CA ILE A 290 -14.80 -49.77 -1.13
C ILE A 290 -15.15 -51.09 -0.43
N LYS A 291 -14.59 -51.36 0.76
CA LYS A 291 -14.94 -52.53 1.57
C LYS A 291 -16.42 -52.52 1.95
N GLU A 292 -16.95 -51.37 2.32
CA GLU A 292 -18.36 -51.18 2.62
C GLU A 292 -19.23 -51.49 1.40
N LEU A 293 -18.93 -50.88 0.24
CA LEU A 293 -19.65 -51.15 -1.02
C LEU A 293 -19.53 -52.62 -1.47
N LEU A 294 -18.39 -53.28 -1.24
CA LEU A 294 -18.20 -54.71 -1.50
C LEU A 294 -19.17 -55.56 -0.67
N SER A 295 -19.38 -55.22 0.61
CA SER A 295 -20.26 -55.97 1.51
C SER A 295 -21.75 -55.90 1.15
N PHE A 296 -22.17 -54.87 0.40
CA PHE A 296 -23.56 -54.70 -0.06
C PHE A 296 -23.79 -55.02 -1.55
N SER A 297 -22.73 -55.32 -2.31
CA SER A 297 -22.81 -55.56 -3.74
C SER A 297 -23.52 -56.88 -4.07
N LYS A 298 -24.58 -56.83 -4.91
CA LYS A 298 -25.38 -58.00 -5.30
C LYS A 298 -25.59 -58.14 -6.81
N SER A 299 -25.31 -57.09 -7.58
CA SER A 299 -25.52 -57.06 -9.04
C SER A 299 -24.25 -56.75 -9.81
N TYR A 300 -24.22 -57.13 -11.10
CA TYR A 300 -23.14 -56.79 -12.04
C TYR A 300 -22.89 -55.28 -12.15
N LYS A 301 -23.93 -54.43 -12.00
CA LYS A 301 -23.79 -52.97 -12.02
C LYS A 301 -23.01 -52.44 -10.81
N ASP A 302 -23.16 -53.08 -9.65
CA ASP A 302 -22.43 -52.71 -8.44
C ASP A 302 -20.94 -53.02 -8.60
N TRP A 303 -20.60 -54.15 -9.24
CA TRP A 303 -19.23 -54.51 -9.60
C TRP A 303 -18.60 -53.54 -10.61
N MET A 304 -19.37 -53.04 -11.57
CA MET A 304 -18.90 -52.03 -12.54
C MET A 304 -18.62 -50.67 -11.88
N ASN A 305 -19.41 -50.29 -10.87
CA ASN A 305 -19.17 -49.08 -10.07
C ASN A 305 -17.96 -49.25 -9.14
N LEU A 306 -17.78 -50.44 -8.56
CA LEU A 306 -16.60 -50.76 -7.74
C LEU A 306 -15.31 -50.76 -8.56
N SER A 307 -15.32 -51.33 -9.77
CA SER A 307 -14.13 -51.38 -10.64
C SER A 307 -13.70 -49.98 -11.11
N SER A 308 -14.66 -49.09 -11.40
CA SER A 308 -14.35 -47.70 -11.76
C SER A 308 -13.78 -46.91 -10.57
N LEU A 309 -14.33 -47.07 -9.37
CA LEU A 309 -13.77 -46.50 -8.13
C LEU A 309 -12.35 -47.03 -7.84
N TRP A 310 -12.10 -48.31 -8.07
CA TRP A 310 -10.78 -48.93 -7.89
C TRP A 310 -9.75 -48.43 -8.92
N ALA A 311 -10.13 -48.34 -10.20
CA ALA A 311 -9.25 -47.86 -11.27
C ALA A 311 -8.79 -46.40 -11.05
N VAL A 312 -9.71 -45.53 -10.60
CA VAL A 312 -9.37 -44.14 -10.23
C VAL A 312 -8.36 -44.11 -9.07
N ASN A 313 -8.43 -45.05 -8.13
CA ASN A 313 -7.50 -45.12 -7.00
C ASN A 313 -6.11 -45.59 -7.41
N VAL A 314 -6.02 -46.61 -8.28
CA VAL A 314 -4.73 -47.11 -8.78
C VAL A 314 -4.00 -46.04 -9.60
N ASN A 315 -4.72 -45.26 -10.42
CA ASN A 315 -4.13 -44.13 -11.16
C ASN A 315 -3.64 -43.02 -10.23
N LYS A 316 -4.43 -42.63 -9.21
CA LYS A 316 -3.97 -41.66 -8.21
C LYS A 316 -2.75 -42.13 -7.42
N MET A 317 -2.57 -43.44 -7.22
CA MET A 317 -1.35 -44.01 -6.64
C MET A 317 -0.17 -43.92 -7.60
N GLY A 318 -0.39 -44.22 -8.89
CA GLY A 318 0.65 -44.16 -9.93
C GLY A 318 1.21 -42.75 -10.13
N ASP A 319 0.34 -41.74 -10.23
CA ASP A 319 0.77 -40.35 -10.48
C ASP A 319 1.52 -39.73 -9.29
N ASN A 320 1.17 -40.09 -8.06
CA ASN A 320 1.83 -39.58 -6.85
C ASN A 320 3.16 -40.31 -6.53
N ILE A 321 3.38 -41.52 -7.03
CA ILE A 321 4.68 -42.22 -6.91
C ILE A 321 5.72 -41.64 -7.89
N VAL A 322 5.29 -40.97 -8.97
CA VAL A 322 6.19 -40.43 -10.02
C VAL A 322 6.77 -39.05 -9.67
N ILE A 323 6.22 -38.32 -8.70
CA ILE A 323 6.76 -37.01 -8.27
C ILE A 323 7.95 -37.16 -7.29
N ILE A 324 8.27 -38.39 -6.86
CA ILE A 324 9.45 -38.66 -6.04
C ILE A 324 10.58 -39.19 -6.94
N ARG A 325 11.32 -38.27 -7.57
CA ARG A 325 12.71 -38.48 -7.94
C ARG A 325 13.53 -37.21 -7.78
#